data_AF-A0AB36RN99-F1
#
_entry.id   AF-A0AB36RN99-F1
#
_cell.length_a   1.000
_cell.length_b   1.000
_cell.length_c   1.000
_cell.angle_alpha   90.00
_cell.angle_beta   90.00
_cell.angle_gamma   90.00
#
_symmetry.space_group_name_H-M   'P 1'
#
loop_
_entity.id
_entity.type
_entity.pdbx_description
1 polymer ?
#
loop_
_entity_poly.entity_id
_entity_poly.type
_entity_poly.pdbx_seq_one_letter_code
_entity_poly.pdbx_strand_id
1 'polypeptide(L)'
;MISVSRKAAAGMLAVAAVSLSACHPPHQVDSAEKVDTAKSQDPDSLASYGATPSGTAAASGTATASGTASAQPTTITASDGTPTIANCGAVELERPTELVLDCTDQGNLLRDIVWDSWEADAATGTGTRVAPGQEPENIAVSLSEPEIVNGVLAYTTITVDGAQVYPERDM
;
A
#
# COMPACT_ATOMS: atom_id res chain seq x y z
N MET A 1 -38.11 50.56 -22.93
CA MET A 1 -39.40 49.97 -23.32
C MET A 1 -39.15 49.00 -24.46
N ILE A 2 -39.87 47.87 -24.48
CA ILE A 2 -39.82 46.70 -25.39
C ILE A 2 -39.44 45.46 -24.59
N SER A 3 -40.15 44.33 -24.63
CA SER A 3 -41.56 44.03 -24.85
C SER A 3 -41.68 42.60 -24.31
N VAL A 4 -42.56 42.36 -23.35
CA VAL A 4 -42.76 41.02 -22.77
C VAL A 4 -43.62 40.20 -23.74
N SER A 5 -43.18 39.00 -24.12
CA SER A 5 -44.04 38.01 -24.76
C SER A 5 -43.92 36.68 -24.02
N ARG A 6 -44.99 36.36 -23.28
CA ARG A 6 -45.22 35.07 -22.65
C ARG A 6 -45.77 34.11 -23.72
N LYS A 7 -45.14 32.96 -23.92
CA LYS A 7 -45.79 31.79 -24.49
C LYS A 7 -45.58 30.60 -23.56
N ALA A 8 -46.69 30.14 -23.00
CA ALA A 8 -46.83 28.91 -22.25
C ALA A 8 -47.30 27.80 -23.21
N ALA A 9 -46.72 26.60 -23.06
CA ALA A 9 -47.27 25.27 -23.37
C ALA A 9 -46.08 24.29 -23.25
N ALA A 10 -46.00 23.50 -22.18
CA ALA A 10 -46.67 22.21 -21.98
C ALA A 10 -45.90 21.03 -22.59
N GLY A 11 -45.50 20.09 -21.71
CA GLY A 11 -45.23 18.70 -22.07
C GLY A 11 -43.78 18.36 -22.39
N MET A 12 -43.05 17.81 -21.42
CA MET A 12 -42.95 16.35 -21.21
C MET A 12 -42.06 16.10 -19.99
N LEU A 13 -42.54 15.32 -19.03
CA LEU A 13 -41.70 14.71 -18.01
C LEU A 13 -40.85 13.63 -18.71
N ALA A 14 -39.63 13.98 -19.09
CA ALA A 14 -38.61 12.97 -19.32
C ALA A 14 -37.93 12.72 -17.97
N VAL A 15 -38.41 11.69 -17.25
CA VAL A 15 -37.63 11.07 -16.19
C VAL A 15 -36.43 10.42 -16.89
N ALA A 16 -35.35 11.18 -17.06
CA ALA A 16 -34.06 10.59 -17.34
C ALA A 16 -33.69 9.84 -16.06
N ALA A 17 -33.92 8.53 -16.07
CA ALA A 17 -33.27 7.66 -15.13
C ALA A 17 -31.76 7.95 -15.24
N VAL A 18 -31.22 8.64 -14.25
CA VAL A 18 -29.78 8.67 -14.04
C VAL A 18 -29.45 7.23 -13.71
N SER A 19 -29.07 6.46 -14.73
CA SER A 19 -28.23 5.31 -14.49
C SER A 19 -27.00 5.91 -13.80
N LEU A 20 -26.92 5.76 -12.48
CA LEU A 20 -25.62 5.77 -11.83
C LEU A 20 -24.89 4.62 -12.50
N SER A 21 -24.19 4.91 -13.59
CA SER A 21 -23.01 4.16 -13.96
C SER A 21 -22.17 4.27 -12.72
N ALA A 22 -22.21 3.22 -11.91
CA ALA A 22 -21.36 3.08 -10.76
C ALA A 22 -19.97 3.51 -11.24
N CYS A 23 -19.45 4.60 -10.67
CA CYS A 23 -18.02 4.85 -10.71
C CYS A 23 -17.41 3.61 -10.07
N HIS A 24 -17.08 2.62 -10.90
CA HIS A 24 -16.29 1.48 -10.53
C HIS A 24 -14.86 1.99 -10.71
N PRO A 25 -14.14 2.32 -9.63
CA PRO A 25 -12.76 2.75 -9.76
C PRO A 25 -12.02 1.67 -10.55
N PRO A 26 -11.18 2.00 -11.55
CA PRO A 26 -10.61 1.04 -12.49
C PRO A 26 -9.66 -0.01 -11.86
N HIS A 27 -9.62 -0.12 -10.53
CA HIS A 27 -8.74 -1.00 -9.77
C HIS A 27 -9.42 -1.66 -8.55
N GLN A 28 -10.75 -1.81 -8.53
CA GLN A 28 -11.36 -2.71 -7.55
C GLN A 28 -11.07 -4.18 -7.93
N VAL A 29 -10.29 -4.84 -7.09
CA VAL A 29 -10.12 -6.30 -7.13
C VAL A 29 -11.13 -6.87 -6.14
N ASP A 30 -12.25 -7.38 -6.64
CA ASP A 30 -13.20 -8.12 -5.81
C ASP A 30 -12.46 -9.32 -5.19
N SER A 31 -12.29 -9.31 -3.86
CA SER A 31 -11.70 -10.43 -3.15
C SER A 31 -12.68 -11.60 -3.16
N ALA A 32 -12.35 -12.66 -3.89
CA ALA A 32 -13.09 -13.92 -3.91
C ALA A 32 -12.99 -14.67 -2.56
N GLU A 33 -12.06 -14.28 -1.68
CA GLU A 33 -11.92 -14.87 -0.36
C GLU A 33 -13.02 -14.41 0.60
N LYS A 34 -13.89 -15.35 0.95
CA LYS A 34 -14.72 -15.26 2.15
C LYS A 34 -13.87 -15.75 3.33
N VAL A 35 -13.43 -14.83 4.19
CA VAL A 35 -12.84 -15.21 5.47
C VAL A 35 -13.92 -15.84 6.36
N ASP A 36 -13.81 -17.14 6.58
CA ASP A 36 -14.74 -17.89 7.45
C ASP A 36 -14.42 -17.55 8.91
N THR A 37 -15.00 -16.44 9.39
CA THR A 37 -14.81 -15.98 10.78
C THR A 37 -15.70 -16.75 11.77
N ALA A 38 -16.43 -17.77 11.30
CA ALA A 38 -17.19 -18.68 12.14
C ALA A 38 -16.21 -19.56 12.93
N LYS A 39 -15.73 -19.07 14.07
CA LYS A 39 -15.12 -19.93 15.08
C LYS A 39 -16.20 -20.92 15.55
N SER A 40 -16.01 -22.21 15.26
CA SER A 40 -16.83 -23.27 15.87
C SER A 40 -16.82 -23.07 17.38
N GLN A 41 -18.00 -22.85 17.95
CA GLN A 41 -18.18 -22.90 19.41
C GLN A 41 -18.01 -24.37 19.79
N ASP A 42 -17.03 -24.65 20.64
CA ASP A 42 -16.82 -25.99 21.17
C ASP A 42 -17.95 -26.28 22.19
N PRO A 43 -18.89 -27.19 21.90
CA PRO A 43 -20.03 -27.46 22.79
C PRO A 43 -19.59 -28.06 24.13
N ASP A 44 -18.34 -28.55 24.24
CA ASP A 44 -17.74 -29.08 25.47
C ASP A 44 -17.10 -27.98 26.35
N SER A 45 -17.14 -26.71 25.94
CA SER A 45 -16.61 -25.59 26.75
C SER A 45 -17.47 -25.24 27.98
N LEU A 46 -18.68 -25.81 28.07
CA LEU A 46 -19.44 -25.83 29.32
C LEU A 46 -18.94 -27.00 30.17
N ALA A 47 -18.43 -26.70 31.37
CA ALA A 47 -18.08 -27.71 32.34
C ALA A 47 -19.25 -28.68 32.54
N SER A 48 -19.08 -29.91 32.03
CA SER A 48 -20.03 -31.00 32.12
C SER A 48 -20.31 -31.30 33.59
N TYR A 49 -21.50 -30.92 34.07
CA TYR A 49 -22.06 -31.49 35.29
C TYR A 49 -22.77 -32.80 34.94
N GLY A 50 -21.94 -33.84 34.76
CA GLY A 50 -22.29 -35.26 34.93
C GLY A 50 -23.23 -35.91 33.90
N ALA A 51 -22.68 -36.78 33.05
CA ALA A 51 -22.97 -38.23 33.00
C ALA A 51 -22.60 -38.89 31.66
N THR A 52 -21.66 -39.86 31.74
CA THR A 52 -21.47 -41.14 31.00
C THR A 52 -21.70 -41.27 29.46
N PRO A 53 -20.79 -41.96 28.73
CA PRO A 53 -20.81 -42.07 27.27
C PRO A 53 -21.58 -43.28 26.74
N SER A 54 -22.26 -43.14 25.60
CA SER A 54 -22.56 -44.23 24.65
C SER A 54 -23.15 -43.66 23.37
N GLY A 55 -22.56 -43.94 22.22
CA GLY A 55 -23.18 -43.65 20.92
C GLY A 55 -22.22 -43.55 19.75
N THR A 56 -21.85 -44.71 19.19
CA THR A 56 -21.30 -44.85 17.84
C THR A 56 -22.26 -44.29 16.78
N ALA A 57 -21.78 -43.43 15.89
CA ALA A 57 -22.32 -43.29 14.53
C ALA A 57 -21.25 -42.77 13.56
N ALA A 58 -21.01 -43.56 12.51
CA ALA A 58 -20.11 -43.26 11.42
C ALA A 58 -20.70 -42.27 10.42
N ALA A 59 -19.87 -41.42 9.83
CA ALA A 59 -20.12 -40.84 8.52
C ALA A 59 -18.78 -40.66 7.79
N SER A 60 -18.51 -41.55 6.83
CA SER A 60 -17.40 -41.43 5.88
C SER A 60 -17.74 -40.36 4.85
N GLY A 61 -17.12 -39.19 4.96
CA GLY A 61 -17.09 -38.18 3.90
C GLY A 61 -15.76 -38.24 3.17
N THR A 62 -15.72 -38.84 1.99
CA THR A 62 -14.59 -38.71 1.06
C THR A 62 -14.60 -37.30 0.48
N ALA A 63 -13.68 -36.44 0.94
CA ALA A 63 -13.36 -35.17 0.31
C ALA A 63 -12.14 -35.36 -0.60
N THR A 64 -12.38 -35.43 -1.91
CA THR A 64 -11.31 -35.33 -2.92
C THR A 64 -10.89 -33.87 -3.01
N ALA A 65 -9.83 -33.49 -2.31
CA ALA A 65 -9.18 -32.19 -2.46
C ALA A 65 -8.14 -32.26 -3.57
N SER A 66 -8.52 -31.93 -4.80
CA SER A 66 -7.57 -31.54 -5.85
C SER A 66 -7.32 -30.03 -5.71
N GLY A 67 -6.45 -29.65 -4.78
CA GLY A 67 -6.00 -28.26 -4.61
C GLY A 67 -4.69 -28.04 -5.37
N THR A 68 -4.77 -27.46 -6.56
CA THR A 68 -3.60 -26.93 -7.27
C THR A 68 -3.09 -25.73 -6.46
N ALA A 69 -1.96 -25.90 -5.76
CA ALA A 69 -1.31 -24.80 -5.06
C ALA A 69 -0.87 -23.73 -6.08
N SER A 70 -1.54 -22.57 -6.05
CA SER A 70 -1.13 -21.41 -6.84
C SER A 70 -0.12 -20.63 -6.01
N ALA A 71 1.12 -20.53 -6.50
CA ALA A 71 2.15 -19.71 -5.89
C ALA A 71 1.78 -18.23 -6.11
N GLN A 72 1.27 -17.58 -5.07
CA GLN A 72 1.08 -16.13 -5.09
C GLN A 72 2.47 -15.47 -5.19
N PRO A 73 2.67 -14.48 -6.07
CA PRO A 73 3.92 -13.72 -6.07
C PRO A 73 4.07 -13.06 -4.70
N THR A 74 5.06 -13.51 -3.94
CA THR A 74 5.44 -12.88 -2.68
C THR A 74 6.11 -11.57 -3.02
N THR A 75 5.38 -10.46 -2.86
CA THR A 75 6.00 -9.14 -2.88
C THR A 75 6.94 -9.05 -1.68
N ILE A 76 8.18 -8.65 -1.92
CA ILE A 76 9.15 -8.44 -0.85
C ILE A 76 8.96 -7.02 -0.32
N THR A 77 8.68 -6.91 0.97
CA THR A 77 8.47 -5.65 1.69
C THR A 77 9.32 -5.65 2.96
N ALA A 78 9.41 -4.50 3.64
CA ALA A 78 9.95 -4.47 5.00
C ALA A 78 9.16 -5.39 5.93
N SER A 79 9.73 -5.67 7.11
CA SER A 79 9.17 -6.60 8.10
C SER A 79 7.79 -6.17 8.62
N ASP A 80 7.49 -4.87 8.54
CA ASP A 80 6.23 -4.24 8.95
C ASP A 80 5.28 -3.98 7.76
N GLY A 81 5.64 -4.43 6.55
CA GLY A 81 4.85 -4.23 5.33
C GLY A 81 5.05 -2.87 4.65
N THR A 82 5.97 -2.03 5.14
CA THR A 82 6.26 -0.73 4.53
C THR A 82 7.21 -0.86 3.33
N PRO A 83 7.21 0.14 2.41
CA PRO A 83 8.17 0.19 1.32
C PRO A 83 9.61 0.37 1.82
N THR A 84 10.54 -0.17 1.04
CA THR A 84 11.98 0.03 1.23
C THR A 84 12.51 1.09 0.26
N ILE A 85 13.83 1.31 0.24
CA ILE A 85 14.48 2.20 -0.73
C ILE A 85 15.61 1.46 -1.43
N ALA A 86 15.82 1.79 -2.71
CA ALA A 86 17.06 1.53 -3.42
C ALA A 86 17.89 2.83 -3.49
N ASN A 87 19.19 2.74 -3.16
CA ASN A 87 20.09 3.88 -3.20
C ASN A 87 21.48 3.43 -3.65
N CYS A 88 21.87 3.83 -4.87
CA CYS A 88 23.19 3.58 -5.45
C CYS A 88 23.64 2.12 -5.41
N GLY A 89 22.72 1.21 -5.77
CA GLY A 89 22.98 -0.24 -5.82
C GLY A 89 22.77 -0.98 -4.51
N ALA A 90 22.62 -0.27 -3.38
CA ALA A 90 22.03 -0.86 -2.18
C ALA A 90 20.51 -0.93 -2.36
N VAL A 91 19.93 -2.08 -2.05
CA VAL A 91 18.49 -2.35 -2.18
C VAL A 91 17.91 -2.73 -0.82
N GLU A 92 16.58 -2.67 -0.72
CA GLU A 92 15.83 -3.09 0.47
C GLU A 92 16.23 -2.34 1.75
N LEU A 93 16.64 -1.07 1.60
CA LEU A 93 17.02 -0.24 2.73
C LEU A 93 15.78 0.18 3.53
N GLU A 94 15.76 -0.20 4.81
CA GLU A 94 14.75 0.21 5.78
C GLU A 94 15.32 1.32 6.66
N ARG A 95 14.71 2.51 6.63
CA ARG A 95 15.05 3.68 7.47
C ARG A 95 16.56 3.98 7.52
N PRO A 96 17.24 4.14 6.38
CA PRO A 96 18.67 4.39 6.36
C PRO A 96 19.00 5.73 7.05
N THR A 97 20.13 5.79 7.73
CA THR A 97 20.64 7.04 8.33
C THR A 97 21.52 7.85 7.36
N GLU A 98 21.75 7.31 6.16
CA GLU A 98 22.55 7.91 5.11
C GLU A 98 21.93 7.62 3.74
N LEU A 99 21.88 8.62 2.85
CA LEU A 99 21.42 8.52 1.47
C LEU A 99 22.38 9.27 0.56
N VAL A 100 22.92 8.59 -0.43
CA VAL A 100 23.68 9.24 -1.50
C VAL A 100 22.68 9.92 -2.45
N LEU A 101 22.89 11.21 -2.72
CA LEU A 101 21.96 12.02 -3.52
C LEU A 101 22.29 11.99 -5.02
N ASP A 102 23.52 11.60 -5.36
CA ASP A 102 24.01 11.42 -6.73
C ASP A 102 24.93 10.18 -6.76
N CYS A 103 24.53 9.11 -7.45
CA CYS A 103 25.32 7.88 -7.47
C CYS A 103 26.61 7.97 -8.28
N THR A 104 26.72 8.98 -9.16
CA THR A 104 27.93 9.23 -9.95
C THR A 104 28.94 10.08 -9.17
N ASP A 105 28.46 10.97 -8.30
CA ASP A 105 29.28 11.72 -7.34
C ASP A 105 28.80 11.49 -5.90
N GLN A 106 29.35 10.43 -5.29
CA GLN A 106 29.05 10.04 -3.89
C GLN A 106 29.52 11.08 -2.85
N GLY A 107 30.14 12.18 -3.27
CA GLY A 107 30.49 13.31 -2.40
C GLY A 107 29.28 14.12 -1.92
N ASN A 108 28.13 14.02 -2.61
CA ASN A 108 26.88 14.68 -2.23
C ASN A 108 25.91 13.66 -1.60
N LEU A 109 25.81 13.70 -0.28
CA LEU A 109 24.99 12.76 0.49
C LEU A 109 24.21 13.47 1.61
N LEU A 110 23.14 12.86 2.04
CA LEU A 110 22.40 13.20 3.25
C LEU A 110 22.79 12.20 4.33
N ARG A 111 23.27 12.65 5.48
CA ARG A 111 23.66 11.79 6.62
C ARG A 111 22.90 12.19 7.88
N ASP A 112 23.03 11.37 8.90
CA ASP A 112 22.49 11.62 10.23
C ASP A 112 20.97 11.79 10.16
N ILE A 113 20.34 11.01 9.24
CA ILE A 113 18.91 11.11 8.96
C ILE A 113 18.12 10.58 10.15
N VAL A 114 17.20 11.42 10.62
CA VAL A 114 16.19 11.08 11.61
C VAL A 114 14.84 11.04 10.90
N TRP A 115 14.20 9.87 10.90
CA TRP A 115 12.87 9.67 10.32
C TRP A 115 11.79 10.04 11.32
N ASP A 116 10.92 10.98 10.94
CA ASP A 116 9.75 11.40 11.71
C ASP A 116 8.57 10.44 11.47
N SER A 117 8.43 9.95 10.23
CA SER A 117 7.42 8.97 9.84
C SER A 117 7.96 7.98 8.81
N TRP A 118 7.42 6.76 8.83
CA TRP A 118 7.73 5.74 7.84
C TRP A 118 6.51 4.83 7.67
N GLU A 119 5.67 5.17 6.70
CA GLU A 119 4.35 4.56 6.52
C GLU A 119 4.30 3.74 5.23
N ALA A 120 3.10 3.37 4.77
CA ALA A 120 2.93 2.65 3.51
C ALA A 120 3.05 3.58 2.28
N ASP A 121 2.55 4.81 2.39
CA ASP A 121 2.41 5.75 1.27
C ASP A 121 3.57 6.75 1.19
N ALA A 122 4.19 7.06 2.34
CA ALA A 122 5.26 8.04 2.44
C ALA A 122 6.12 7.85 3.70
N ALA A 123 7.37 8.30 3.61
CA ALA A 123 8.27 8.45 4.75
C ALA A 123 8.88 9.85 4.75
N THR A 124 9.00 10.44 5.93
CA THR A 124 9.51 11.80 6.09
C THR A 124 10.57 11.85 7.19
N GLY A 125 11.56 12.70 7.00
CA GLY A 125 12.64 12.86 7.97
C GLY A 125 13.45 14.11 7.70
N THR A 126 14.48 14.29 8.51
CA THR A 126 15.46 15.37 8.39
C THR A 126 16.86 14.78 8.45
N GLY A 127 17.77 15.25 7.60
CA GLY A 127 19.18 14.88 7.65
C GLY A 127 20.10 16.06 7.37
N THR A 128 21.39 15.86 7.58
CA THR A 128 22.43 16.84 7.28
C THR A 128 23.02 16.55 5.89
N ARG A 129 22.88 17.50 4.96
CA ARG A 129 23.51 17.41 3.64
C ARG A 129 24.99 17.75 3.76
N VAL A 130 25.81 16.88 3.19
CA VAL A 130 27.25 17.08 3.06
C VAL A 130 27.57 17.01 1.58
N ALA A 131 28.12 18.11 1.05
CA ALA A 131 28.52 18.21 -0.35
C ALA A 131 29.88 18.94 -0.47
N PRO A 132 30.70 18.64 -1.49
CA PRO A 132 32.02 19.25 -1.63
C PRO A 132 31.92 20.77 -1.81
N GLY A 133 32.61 21.53 -0.96
CA GLY A 133 32.64 22.99 -1.04
C GLY A 133 31.37 23.70 -0.58
N GLN A 134 30.43 22.99 0.05
CA GLN A 134 29.25 23.56 0.72
C GLN A 134 29.37 23.36 2.23
N GLU A 135 28.82 24.29 3.02
CA GLU A 135 28.68 24.08 4.46
C GLU A 135 27.58 23.04 4.74
N PRO A 136 27.72 22.19 5.76
CA PRO A 136 26.67 21.24 6.13
C PRO A 136 25.38 21.94 6.53
N GLU A 137 24.25 21.47 5.99
CA GLU A 137 22.93 22.05 6.23
C GLU A 137 21.91 20.98 6.58
N ASN A 138 21.00 21.28 7.49
CA ASN A 138 19.89 20.40 7.83
C ASN A 138 18.73 20.62 6.89
N ILE A 139 18.33 19.57 6.18
CA ILE A 139 17.28 19.62 5.17
C ILE A 139 16.31 18.47 5.32
N ALA A 140 15.06 18.74 4.93
CA ALA A 140 14.00 17.75 4.93
C ALA A 140 14.20 16.74 3.79
N VAL A 141 13.88 15.49 4.07
CA VAL A 141 13.78 14.41 3.10
C VAL A 141 12.37 13.81 3.14
N SER A 142 11.81 13.57 1.97
CA SER A 142 10.52 12.90 1.79
C SER A 142 10.66 11.81 0.75
N LEU A 143 10.06 10.67 1.05
CA LEU A 143 9.99 9.50 0.19
C LEU A 143 8.52 9.24 -0.12
N SER A 144 8.20 8.98 -1.38
CA SER A 144 6.82 8.79 -1.84
C SER A 144 6.77 7.91 -3.09
N GLU A 145 5.56 7.74 -3.62
CA GLU A 145 5.29 6.94 -4.82
C GLU A 145 5.79 5.49 -4.65
N PRO A 146 5.21 4.74 -3.70
CA PRO A 146 5.57 3.35 -3.49
C PRO A 146 5.13 2.50 -4.69
N GLU A 147 6.07 1.78 -5.29
CA GLU A 147 5.82 0.89 -6.43
C GLU A 147 6.50 -0.47 -6.25
N ILE A 148 6.02 -1.48 -6.97
CA ILE A 148 6.67 -2.80 -7.02
C ILE A 148 7.73 -2.79 -8.12
N VAL A 149 9.00 -2.71 -7.73
CA VAL A 149 10.16 -2.76 -8.62
C VAL A 149 10.88 -4.08 -8.42
N ASN A 150 10.95 -4.90 -9.47
CA ASN A 150 11.57 -6.24 -9.41
C ASN A 150 11.02 -7.15 -8.28
N GLY A 151 9.73 -6.99 -7.94
CA GLY A 151 9.09 -7.74 -6.86
C GLY A 151 9.28 -7.16 -5.46
N VAL A 152 9.99 -6.04 -5.32
CA VAL A 152 10.20 -5.31 -4.06
C VAL A 152 9.29 -4.08 -4.03
N LEU A 153 8.55 -3.88 -2.93
CA LEU A 153 7.85 -2.61 -2.69
C LEU A 153 8.87 -1.56 -2.25
N ALA A 154 9.05 -0.53 -3.07
CA ALA A 154 10.01 0.52 -2.82
C ALA A 154 9.43 1.91 -3.07
N TYR A 155 9.88 2.89 -2.29
CA TYR A 155 9.70 4.30 -2.61
C TYR A 155 10.51 4.64 -3.86
N THR A 156 9.84 5.11 -4.91
CA THR A 156 10.48 5.45 -6.18
C THR A 156 10.84 6.93 -6.31
N THR A 157 10.20 7.77 -5.50
CA THR A 157 10.47 9.21 -5.46
C THR A 157 11.15 9.60 -4.16
N ILE A 158 12.30 10.25 -4.32
CA ILE A 158 13.07 10.86 -3.24
C ILE A 158 13.07 12.36 -3.46
N THR A 159 12.64 13.12 -2.46
CA THR A 159 12.62 14.58 -2.48
C THR A 159 13.45 15.11 -1.33
N VAL A 160 14.34 16.05 -1.63
CA VAL A 160 15.26 16.66 -0.67
C VAL A 160 15.11 18.17 -0.78
N ASP A 161 14.76 18.82 0.32
CA ASP A 161 14.41 20.26 0.36
C ASP A 161 13.32 20.65 -0.67
N GLY A 162 12.34 19.76 -0.88
CA GLY A 162 11.28 19.96 -1.87
C GLY A 162 11.70 19.75 -3.34
N ALA A 163 12.99 19.49 -3.60
CA ALA A 163 13.49 19.14 -4.93
C ALA A 163 13.59 17.62 -5.09
N GLN A 164 12.96 17.07 -6.13
CA GLN A 164 13.09 15.65 -6.43
C GLN A 164 14.52 15.33 -6.87
N VAL A 165 15.10 14.30 -6.26
CA VAL A 165 16.42 13.76 -6.60
C VAL A 165 16.24 12.36 -7.18
N TYR A 166 17.04 12.04 -8.19
CA TYR A 166 16.99 10.75 -8.87
C TYR A 166 18.38 10.09 -8.85
N PRO A 167 18.81 9.59 -7.69
CA PRO A 167 20.16 9.04 -7.56
C PRO A 167 20.44 7.93 -8.59
N GLU A 168 19.41 7.16 -8.98
CA GLU A 168 19.57 6.01 -9.87
C GLU A 168 19.48 6.27 -11.38
N ARG A 169 19.23 7.51 -11.84
CA ARG A 169 19.03 7.81 -13.27
C ARG A 169 20.30 8.02 -14.08
N ASP A 170 21.43 8.25 -13.41
CA ASP A 170 22.68 8.68 -14.05
C ASP A 170 23.77 7.59 -14.11
N MET A 171 23.40 6.31 -13.91
CA MET A 171 24.30 5.15 -14.01
C MET A 171 24.12 4.31 -15.28
#